data_AF-A0A1M4SYQ5-F1
#
_entry.id   AF-A0A1M4SYQ5-F1
#
_cell.length_a   1.000
_cell.length_b   1.000
_cell.length_c   1.000
_cell.angle_alpha   90.00
_cell.angle_beta   90.00
_cell.angle_gamma   90.00
#
_symmetry.space_group_name_H-M   'P 1'
#
loop_
_entity.id
_entity.type
_entity.pdbx_description
1 polymer ?
#
loop_
_entity_poly.entity_id
_entity_poly.type
_entity_poly.pdbx_seq_one_letter_code
_entity_poly.pdbx_strand_id
1 'polypeptide(L)'
;MWHKLSVFEVVERKIPVKEMDEFIWPPLNDLRKSALELKIYLKPEEHRYFQKVLDNFLEVNANLSKNYFDYAKEKTIIHKSNNFSFFLENIKKENEKLINELNEMIRKSFNN
;
A
#
# COMPACT_ATOMS: atom_id res chain seq x y z
N MET A 1 16.93 -1.10 5.38
CA MET A 1 16.67 0.15 6.11
C MET A 1 15.41 0.77 5.51
N TRP A 2 14.34 0.98 6.27
CA TRP A 2 13.12 1.58 5.73
C TRP A 2 13.40 3.07 5.46
N HIS A 3 13.70 3.44 4.22
CA HIS A 3 13.82 4.83 3.85
C HIS A 3 12.43 5.48 3.93
N LYS A 4 12.22 6.32 4.95
CA LYS A 4 10.97 7.06 5.10
C LYS A 4 11.00 8.24 4.13
N LEU A 5 10.48 8.04 2.93
CA LEU A 5 10.26 9.13 1.98
C LEU A 5 9.22 10.10 2.56
N SER A 6 9.52 11.39 2.58
CA SER A 6 8.53 12.38 2.97
C SER A 6 7.49 12.53 1.86
N VAL A 7 6.20 12.44 2.22
CA VAL A 7 5.08 12.70 1.29
C VAL A 7 5.25 14.07 0.62
N PHE A 8 5.71 15.05 1.38
CA PHE A 8 5.94 16.40 0.89
C PHE A 8 7.03 16.45 -0.19
N GLU A 9 8.15 15.74 0.01
CA GLU A 9 9.25 15.69 -0.97
C GLU A 9 8.83 15.02 -2.27
N VAL A 10 8.02 13.97 -2.16
CA VAL A 10 7.45 13.28 -3.32
C VAL A 10 6.50 14.19 -4.09
N VAL A 11 5.53 14.82 -3.41
CA VAL A 11 4.54 15.70 -4.05
C VAL A 11 5.20 16.97 -4.64
N GLU A 12 6.26 17.49 -4.03
CA GLU A 12 7.06 18.60 -4.56
C GLU A 12 8.00 18.22 -5.70
N ARG A 13 8.06 16.93 -6.09
CA ARG A 13 8.96 16.43 -7.15
C ARG A 13 10.43 16.65 -6.84
N LYS A 14 10.79 16.70 -5.55
CA LYS A 14 12.19 16.73 -5.12
C LYS A 14 12.91 15.42 -5.43
N ILE A 15 12.16 14.34 -5.60
CA ILE A 15 12.65 13.02 -5.98
C ILE A 15 12.26 12.77 -7.45
N PRO A 16 13.22 12.43 -8.33
CA PRO A 16 12.93 12.00 -9.69
C PRO A 16 12.00 10.78 -9.71
N VAL A 17 11.10 10.72 -10.70
CA VAL A 17 10.15 9.61 -10.87
C VAL A 17 10.86 8.25 -10.90
N LYS A 18 12.01 8.19 -11.58
CA LYS A 18 12.82 6.97 -11.66
C LYS A 18 13.27 6.47 -10.28
N GLU A 19 13.72 7.37 -9.41
CA GLU A 19 14.11 7.02 -8.04
C GLU A 19 12.90 6.57 -7.22
N MET A 20 11.75 7.23 -7.39
CA MET A 20 10.51 6.79 -6.73
C MET A 20 10.12 5.37 -7.14
N ASP A 21 10.20 5.05 -8.43
CA ASP A 21 9.89 3.72 -8.95
C ASP A 21 10.82 2.65 -8.36
N GLU A 22 12.11 2.95 -8.17
CA GLU A 22 13.07 2.06 -7.52
C GLU A 22 12.76 1.81 -6.04
N PHE A 23 12.10 2.76 -5.35
CA PHE A 23 11.65 2.56 -3.96
C PHE A 23 10.30 1.82 -3.86
N ILE A 24 9.41 2.00 -4.84
CA ILE A 24 8.02 1.53 -4.76
C ILE A 24 7.84 0.15 -5.38
N TRP A 25 8.36 -0.08 -6.59
CA TRP A 25 8.03 -1.29 -7.35
C TRP A 25 8.66 -2.57 -6.81
N PRO A 26 9.93 -2.58 -6.35
CA PRO A 26 10.51 -3.81 -5.79
C PRO A 26 9.68 -4.41 -4.65
N PRO A 27 9.32 -3.66 -3.57
CA PRO A 27 8.52 -4.24 -2.49
C PRO A 27 7.09 -4.61 -2.93
N LEU A 28 6.48 -3.87 -3.87
CA LEU A 28 5.17 -4.24 -4.41
C LEU A 28 5.22 -5.53 -5.24
N ASN A 29 6.30 -5.73 -6.01
CA ASN A 29 6.49 -6.95 -6.78
C ASN A 29 6.76 -8.15 -5.87
N ASP A 30 7.54 -7.97 -4.80
CA ASP A 30 7.74 -9.00 -3.78
C ASP A 30 6.41 -9.38 -3.13
N LEU A 31 5.57 -8.40 -2.77
CA LEU A 31 4.25 -8.66 -2.20
C LEU A 31 3.32 -9.40 -3.17
N ARG A 32 3.33 -9.03 -4.46
CA ARG A 32 2.58 -9.75 -5.51
C ARG A 32 3.04 -11.20 -5.64
N LYS A 33 4.35 -11.43 -5.61
CA LYS A 33 4.92 -12.76 -5.65
C LYS A 33 4.48 -13.58 -4.43
N SER A 34 4.58 -13.01 -3.22
CA SER A 34 4.10 -13.67 -2.00
C SER A 34 2.60 -13.99 -2.07
N ALA A 35 1.77 -13.10 -2.64
CA ALA A 35 0.33 -13.37 -2.82
C ALA A 35 0.09 -14.62 -3.69
N LEU A 36 0.83 -14.73 -4.80
CA LEU A 36 0.74 -15.87 -5.71
C LEU A 36 1.24 -17.17 -5.06
N GLU A 37 2.34 -17.11 -4.31
CA GLU A 37 2.88 -18.28 -3.60
C GLU A 37 1.89 -18.75 -2.53
N LEU A 38 1.33 -17.83 -1.75
CA LEU A 38 0.36 -18.14 -0.70
C LEU A 38 -0.94 -18.72 -1.23
N LYS A 39 -1.31 -18.46 -2.49
CA LYS A 39 -2.48 -19.07 -3.14
C LYS A 39 -2.45 -20.60 -3.13
N ILE A 40 -1.26 -21.21 -3.09
CA ILE A 40 -1.10 -22.67 -3.03
C ILE A 40 -1.47 -23.21 -1.63
N TYR A 41 -1.23 -22.42 -0.59
CA TYR A 41 -1.35 -22.85 0.80
C TYR A 41 -2.65 -22.39 1.46
N LEU A 42 -3.18 -21.25 1.02
CA LEU A 42 -4.34 -20.61 1.61
C LEU A 42 -5.65 -21.10 0.98
N LYS A 43 -6.68 -21.23 1.82
CA LYS A 43 -8.05 -21.41 1.35
C LYS A 43 -8.50 -20.20 0.54
N PRO A 44 -9.50 -20.33 -0.36
CA PRO A 44 -9.98 -19.22 -1.16
C PRO A 44 -10.36 -17.96 -0.35
N GLU A 45 -10.94 -18.15 0.83
CA GLU A 45 -11.31 -17.03 1.71
C GLU A 45 -10.08 -16.32 2.30
N GLU A 46 -9.09 -17.07 2.80
CA GLU A 46 -7.84 -16.52 3.34
C GLU A 46 -7.05 -15.78 2.25
N HIS A 47 -6.98 -16.36 1.05
CA HIS A 47 -6.37 -15.70 -0.10
C HIS A 47 -7.10 -14.40 -0.47
N ARG A 48 -8.43 -14.34 -0.35
CA ARG A 48 -9.20 -13.10 -0.59
C ARG A 48 -8.78 -11.98 0.37
N TYR A 49 -8.52 -12.29 1.63
CA TYR A 49 -8.02 -11.32 2.60
C TYR A 49 -6.62 -10.83 2.25
N PHE A 50 -5.72 -11.73 1.86
CA PHE A 50 -4.38 -11.35 1.44
C PHE A 50 -4.40 -10.49 0.16
N GLN A 51 -5.27 -10.83 -0.81
CA GLN A 51 -5.45 -10.05 -2.03
C GLN A 51 -5.95 -8.63 -1.71
N LYS A 52 -6.89 -8.48 -0.77
CA LYS A 52 -7.38 -7.18 -0.31
C LYS A 52 -6.25 -6.31 0.27
N VAL A 53 -5.34 -6.89 1.05
CA VAL A 53 -4.16 -6.19 1.57
C VAL A 53 -3.27 -5.69 0.42
N LEU A 54 -3.01 -6.52 -0.59
CA LEU A 54 -2.25 -6.14 -1.77
C LEU A 54 -2.96 -5.02 -2.57
N ASP A 55 -4.26 -5.14 -2.79
CA ASP A 55 -5.06 -4.14 -3.52
C ASP A 55 -4.99 -2.78 -2.83
N ASN A 56 -5.08 -2.75 -1.50
CA ASN A 56 -4.94 -1.55 -0.69
C ASN A 56 -3.56 -0.88 -0.85
N PHE A 57 -2.47 -1.65 -0.93
CA PHE A 57 -1.14 -1.08 -1.23
C PHE A 57 -1.06 -0.51 -2.66
N LEU A 58 -1.68 -1.16 -3.63
CA LEU A 58 -1.77 -0.65 -5.01
C LEU A 58 -2.59 0.64 -5.05
N GLU A 59 -3.65 0.75 -4.26
CA GLU A 59 -4.48 1.95 -4.15
C GLU A 59 -3.70 3.13 -3.56
N VAL A 60 -2.86 2.89 -2.55
CA VAL A 60 -1.93 3.90 -2.01
C VAL A 60 -1.01 4.43 -3.11
N ASN A 61 -0.41 3.55 -3.91
CA ASN A 61 0.45 3.98 -5.01
C ASN A 61 -0.32 4.78 -6.08
N ALA A 62 -1.52 4.33 -6.43
CA ALA A 62 -2.39 5.02 -7.39
C ALA A 62 -2.79 6.42 -6.88
N ASN A 63 -3.14 6.54 -5.60
CA ASN A 63 -3.49 7.80 -4.96
C ASN A 63 -2.29 8.77 -4.92
N LEU A 64 -1.09 8.26 -4.59
CA LEU A 64 0.15 9.04 -4.60
C LEU A 64 0.43 9.58 -6.01
N SER A 65 0.36 8.71 -7.01
CA SER A 65 0.53 9.07 -8.42
C SER A 65 -0.45 10.14 -8.85
N LYS A 66 -1.74 9.99 -8.47
CA LYS A 66 -2.77 10.99 -8.75
C LYS A 66 -2.41 12.35 -8.13
N ASN A 67 -1.96 12.39 -6.88
CA ASN A 67 -1.55 13.65 -6.23
C ASN A 67 -0.30 14.27 -6.86
N TYR A 68 0.66 13.44 -7.28
CA TYR A 68 1.88 13.88 -7.96
C TYR A 68 1.61 14.53 -9.33
N PHE A 69 0.69 13.94 -10.10
CA PHE A 69 0.28 14.42 -11.42
C PHE A 69 -0.93 15.37 -11.39
N ASP A 70 -1.47 15.72 -10.23
CA ASP A 70 -2.55 16.71 -10.10
C ASP A 70 -1.96 18.13 -10.24
N TYR A 71 -2.23 18.78 -11.38
CA TYR A 71 -1.78 20.15 -11.69
C TYR A 71 -2.82 21.23 -11.36
N ALA A 72 -3.91 20.89 -10.68
CA ALA A 72 -4.94 21.86 -10.30
C ALA A 72 -4.35 23.00 -9.47
N LYS A 73 -4.55 24.24 -9.93
CA LYS A 73 -3.98 25.45 -9.30
C LYS A 73 -4.62 25.76 -7.95
N GLU A 74 -5.82 25.24 -7.70
CA GLU A 74 -6.61 25.49 -6.50
C GLU A 74 -6.12 24.69 -5.27
N LYS A 75 -5.34 23.62 -5.48
CA LYS A 75 -4.88 22.75 -4.39
C LYS A 75 -3.41 23.00 -4.07
N THR A 76 -3.15 23.55 -2.88
CA THR A 76 -1.78 23.71 -2.37
C THR A 76 -1.10 22.36 -2.13
N ILE A 77 0.24 22.34 -2.20
CA ILE A 77 1.06 21.15 -1.89
C ILE A 77 0.77 20.64 -0.47
N ILE A 78 0.57 21.55 0.48
CA ILE A 78 0.21 21.23 1.87
C ILE A 78 -1.12 20.46 1.90
N HIS A 79 -2.13 20.95 1.17
CA HIS A 79 -3.44 20.29 1.11
C HIS A 79 -3.34 18.87 0.51
N LYS A 80 -2.59 18.70 -0.59
CA LYS A 80 -2.35 17.38 -1.21
C LYS A 80 -1.64 16.42 -0.25
N SER A 81 -0.61 16.90 0.43
CA SER A 81 0.18 16.10 1.39
C SER A 81 -0.65 15.66 2.60
N ASN A 82 -1.48 16.56 3.14
CA ASN A 82 -2.36 16.25 4.26
C ASN A 82 -3.44 15.23 3.87
N ASN A 83 -4.08 15.43 2.72
CA ASN A 83 -5.10 14.50 2.22
C ASN A 83 -4.52 13.11 1.97
N PHE A 84 -3.34 13.03 1.35
CA PHE A 84 -2.65 11.76 1.14
C PHE A 84 -2.27 11.09 2.46
N SER A 85 -1.78 11.85 3.44
CA SER A 85 -1.42 11.31 4.76
C SER A 85 -2.62 10.72 5.49
N PHE A 86 -3.78 11.39 5.42
CA PHE A 86 -5.02 10.89 6.01
C PHE A 86 -5.51 9.62 5.31
N PHE A 87 -5.44 9.60 3.98
CA PHE A 87 -5.76 8.42 3.16
C PHE A 87 -4.86 7.23 3.52
N LEU A 88 -3.55 7.44 3.57
CA LEU A 88 -2.56 6.41 3.92
C LEU A 88 -2.83 5.82 5.31
N GLU A 89 -3.16 6.65 6.29
CA GLU A 89 -3.45 6.20 7.65
C GLU A 89 -4.71 5.32 7.71
N ASN A 90 -5.74 5.65 6.94
CA ASN A 90 -6.95 4.83 6.85
C ASN A 90 -6.66 3.46 6.23
N ILE A 91 -5.91 3.43 5.13
CA ILE A 91 -5.50 2.18 4.48
C ILE A 91 -4.65 1.31 5.41
N LYS A 92 -3.75 1.92 6.20
CA LYS A 92 -2.95 1.17 7.19
C LYS A 92 -3.83 0.48 8.23
N LYS A 93 -4.80 1.19 8.80
CA LYS A 93 -5.74 0.62 9.78
C LYS A 93 -6.58 -0.51 9.18
N GLU A 94 -7.01 -0.35 7.92
CA GLU A 94 -7.73 -1.40 7.22
C GLU A 94 -6.85 -2.64 7.00
N ASN A 95 -5.62 -2.45 6.52
CA ASN A 95 -4.67 -3.55 6.31
C ASN A 95 -4.31 -4.26 7.62
N GLU A 96 -4.11 -3.52 8.71
CA GLU A 96 -3.87 -4.11 10.03
C GLU A 96 -5.04 -5.00 10.48
N LYS A 97 -6.27 -4.53 10.29
CA LYS A 97 -7.46 -5.33 10.57
C LYS A 97 -7.51 -6.59 9.70
N LEU A 98 -7.29 -6.47 8.39
CA LEU A 98 -7.30 -7.60 7.46
C LEU A 98 -6.23 -8.65 7.79
N ILE A 99 -5.03 -8.21 8.16
CA ILE A 99 -3.93 -9.08 8.57
C ILE A 99 -4.29 -9.80 9.89
N ASN A 100 -4.87 -9.10 10.85
CA ASN A 100 -5.32 -9.71 12.10
C ASN A 100 -6.42 -10.76 11.86
N GLU A 101 -7.40 -10.46 11.01
CA GLU A 101 -8.43 -11.43 10.63
C GLU A 101 -7.83 -12.65 9.92
N LEU A 102 -6.90 -12.44 8.99
CA LEU A 102 -6.20 -13.53 8.29
C LEU A 102 -5.39 -14.41 9.27
N ASN A 103 -4.65 -13.81 10.20
CA ASN A 103 -3.89 -14.53 11.20
C ASN A 103 -4.78 -15.41 12.09
N GLU A 104 -5.95 -14.90 12.49
CA GLU A 104 -6.92 -15.67 13.26
C GLU A 104 -7.54 -16.82 12.46
N MET A 105 -7.82 -16.62 11.16
CA MET A 105 -8.28 -17.69 10.27
C MET A 105 -7.24 -18.82 10.15
N ILE A 106 -5.98 -18.45 9.89
CA ILE A 106 -4.87 -19.40 9.77
C ILE A 106 -4.66 -20.14 11.09
N ARG A 107 -4.66 -19.46 12.24
CA ARG A 107 -4.54 -20.12 13.56
C ARG A 107 -5.62 -21.17 13.80
N LYS A 108 -6.87 -20.87 13.43
CA LYS A 108 -7.98 -21.82 13.54
C LYS A 108 -7.85 -23.00 12.60
N SER A 109 -7.24 -22.82 11.42
CA SER A 109 -7.02 -23.93 10.49
C SER A 109 -5.92 -24.89 10.95
N PHE A 110 -4.95 -24.43 11.76
CA PHE A 110 -3.86 -25.26 12.29
C PHE A 110 -4.19 -25.95 13.63
N ASN A 111 -5.16 -25.46 14.39
CA ASN A 111 -5.59 -26.04 15.67
C ASN A 111 -6.73 -27.07 15.54
N ASN A 112 -7.20 -27.36 14.33
CA ASN A 112 -8.16 -28.42 14.00
C ASN A 112 -7.43 -29.53 13.22
#